data_AF-A0A4U9IIG9-F1
#
_entry.id   AF-A0A4U9IIG9-F1
#
_cell.length_a   1.000
_cell.length_b   1.000
_cell.length_c   1.000
_cell.angle_alpha   90.00
_cell.angle_beta   90.00
_cell.angle_gamma   90.00
#
_symmetry.space_group_name_H-M   'P 1'
#
loop_
_entity.id
_entity.type
_entity.pdbx_description
1 polymer ?
#
loop_
_entity_poly.entity_id
_entity_poly.type
_entity_poly.pdbx_seq_one_letter_code
_entity_poly.pdbx_strand_id
1 'polypeptide(L)'
;MSHADNNVDIQEFMIQPVGAKTLKEAVRMGSEVFHNLAKVLKAKGMNTAVGDEGGYAPNLGSNAEALAVIAEAVKAAGYELGTDITPGDGLRSF
;
A
#
# COMPACT_ATOMS: atom_id res chain seq x y z
N MET A 1 11.75 21.99 -8.67
CA MET A 1 11.36 20.56 -8.63
C MET A 1 9.94 20.50 -8.11
N SER A 2 8.99 20.47 -9.03
CA SER A 2 7.56 20.34 -8.73
C SER A 2 7.24 18.86 -8.93
N HIS A 3 6.79 18.21 -7.86
CA HIS A 3 6.51 16.78 -7.88
C HIS A 3 5.21 16.54 -8.65
N ALA A 4 5.35 15.79 -9.75
CA ALA A 4 4.36 14.97 -10.43
C ALA A 4 2.95 15.58 -10.65
N ASP A 5 2.63 15.84 -11.93
CA ASP A 5 1.27 16.01 -12.47
C ASP A 5 0.44 14.70 -12.36
N ASN A 6 0.40 14.08 -11.19
CA ASN A 6 -0.39 12.88 -10.94
C ASN A 6 -1.63 13.31 -10.14
N ASN A 7 -2.83 12.92 -10.60
CA ASN A 7 -4.16 13.22 -10.04
C ASN A 7 -4.41 12.61 -8.62
N VAL A 8 -3.35 12.37 -7.85
CA VAL A 8 -3.38 11.70 -6.55
C VAL A 8 -2.96 12.73 -5.50
N ASP A 9 -3.94 13.34 -4.83
CA ASP A 9 -3.70 14.36 -3.78
C ASP A 9 -2.94 13.81 -2.56
N ILE A 10 -2.92 12.48 -2.38
CA ILE A 10 -2.23 11.80 -1.29
C ILE A 10 -0.87 11.32 -1.80
N GLN A 11 0.21 11.91 -1.30
CA GLN A 11 1.57 11.56 -1.71
C GLN A 11 2.00 10.16 -1.27
N GLU A 12 1.48 9.68 -0.15
CA GLU A 12 1.87 8.39 0.45
C GLU A 12 0.65 7.63 0.96
N PHE A 13 0.51 6.38 0.52
CA PHE A 13 -0.44 5.43 1.10
C PHE A 13 0.31 4.42 1.96
N MET A 14 -0.07 4.31 3.23
CA MET A 14 0.51 3.34 4.16
C MET A 14 -0.48 2.20 4.44
N ILE A 15 0.03 1.09 4.96
CA ILE A 15 -0.77 0.02 5.54
C ILE A 15 -0.43 -0.17 7.01
N GLN A 16 -1.42 -0.56 7.81
CA GLN A 16 -1.26 -0.79 9.24
C GLN A 16 -1.81 -2.18 9.60
N PRO A 17 -0.97 -3.12 10.04
CA PRO A 17 -1.38 -4.47 10.38
C PRO A 17 -2.02 -4.56 11.79
N VAL A 18 -3.23 -4.02 11.91
CA VAL A 18 -3.96 -3.90 13.18
C VAL A 18 -4.43 -5.25 13.76
N GLY A 19 -4.52 -6.30 12.93
CA GLY A 19 -4.89 -7.65 13.36
C GLY A 19 -3.77 -8.42 14.06
N ALA A 20 -2.51 -7.96 13.95
CA ALA A 20 -1.35 -8.62 14.53
C ALA A 20 -1.40 -8.66 16.07
N LYS A 21 -1.00 -9.78 16.69
CA LYS A 21 -0.89 -9.89 18.16
C LYS A 21 0.49 -9.53 18.68
N THR A 22 1.49 -9.47 17.80
CA THR A 22 2.87 -9.15 18.14
C THR A 22 3.49 -8.26 17.08
N LEU A 23 4.53 -7.50 17.45
CA LEU A 23 5.32 -6.72 16.50
C LEU A 23 5.92 -7.61 15.39
N LYS A 24 6.35 -8.83 15.74
CA LYS A 24 6.88 -9.79 14.77
C LYS A 24 5.83 -10.16 13.71
N GLU A 25 4.59 -10.38 14.12
CA GLU A 25 3.49 -10.65 13.19
C GLU A 25 3.15 -9.42 12.36
N ALA A 26 3.12 -8.23 12.95
CA ALA A 26 2.88 -6.98 12.23
C ALA A 26 3.89 -6.79 11.09
N VAL A 27 5.19 -6.97 11.37
CA VAL A 27 6.25 -6.89 10.35
C VAL A 27 6.08 -7.94 9.26
N ARG A 28 5.75 -9.19 9.65
CA ARG A 28 5.49 -10.27 8.68
C ARG A 28 4.30 -9.92 7.76
N MET A 29 3.18 -9.50 8.33
CA MET A 29 1.98 -9.09 7.59
C MET A 29 2.30 -7.97 6.60
N GLY A 30 3.01 -6.94 7.06
CA GLY A 30 3.44 -5.83 6.20
C GLY A 30 4.33 -6.28 5.04
N SER A 31 5.31 -7.15 5.31
CA SER A 31 6.19 -7.71 4.27
C SER A 31 5.43 -8.57 3.24
N GLU A 32 4.50 -9.40 3.70
CA GLU A 32 3.67 -10.24 2.81
C GLU A 32 2.78 -9.38 1.90
N VAL A 33 2.16 -8.34 2.44
CA VAL A 33 1.37 -7.38 1.64
C VAL A 33 2.26 -6.63 0.65
N PHE A 34 3.44 -6.15 1.08
CA PHE A 34 4.39 -5.45 0.21
C PHE A 34 4.81 -6.31 -1.00
N HIS A 35 5.22 -7.56 -0.78
CA HIS A 35 5.63 -8.42 -1.88
C HIS A 35 4.47 -8.81 -2.81
N ASN A 36 3.24 -8.95 -2.29
CA ASN A 36 2.07 -9.18 -3.14
C ASN A 36 1.64 -7.92 -3.91
N LEU A 37 1.81 -6.73 -3.32
CA LEU A 37 1.60 -5.45 -4.01
C LEU A 37 2.51 -5.34 -5.24
N ALA A 38 3.79 -5.72 -5.13
CA ALA A 38 4.68 -5.79 -6.29
C ALA A 38 4.15 -6.68 -7.41
N LYS A 39 3.55 -7.84 -7.08
CA LYS A 39 2.96 -8.76 -8.07
C LYS A 39 1.73 -8.15 -8.74
N VAL A 40 0.85 -7.52 -7.97
CA VAL A 40 -0.35 -6.84 -8.46
C VAL A 40 0.03 -5.70 -9.40
N LEU A 41 0.99 -4.85 -9.01
CA LEU A 41 1.50 -3.76 -9.84
C LEU A 41 2.10 -4.29 -11.15
N LYS A 42 2.94 -5.32 -11.09
CA LYS A 42 3.51 -5.96 -12.30
C LYS A 42 2.44 -6.54 -13.21
N ALA A 43 1.43 -7.20 -12.66
CA ALA A 43 0.32 -7.77 -13.43
C ALA A 43 -0.50 -6.68 -14.16
N LYS A 44 -0.57 -5.48 -13.59
CA LYS A 44 -1.20 -4.29 -14.20
C LYS A 44 -0.26 -3.50 -15.11
N GLY A 45 0.99 -3.96 -15.33
CA GLY A 45 1.98 -3.27 -16.15
C GLY A 45 2.55 -2.00 -15.51
N MET A 46 2.39 -1.83 -14.20
CA MET A 46 2.84 -0.65 -13.45
C MET A 46 4.28 -0.79 -12.95
N ASN A 47 4.93 0.35 -12.71
CA ASN A 47 6.29 0.39 -12.18
C ASN A 47 6.35 -0.14 -10.74
N THR A 48 7.40 -0.92 -10.44
CA THR A 48 7.71 -1.39 -9.07
C THR A 48 9.07 -0.88 -8.58
N ALA A 49 9.55 0.23 -9.12
CA ALA A 49 10.68 0.95 -8.55
C ALA A 49 10.32 1.41 -7.14
N VAL A 50 11.30 1.30 -6.24
CA VAL A 50 11.18 1.74 -4.85
C VAL A 50 11.68 3.18 -4.73
N GLY A 51 10.91 4.01 -4.02
CA GLY A 51 11.32 5.38 -3.67
C GLY A 51 12.21 5.43 -2.43
N ASP A 52 12.47 6.64 -1.94
CA ASP A 52 13.40 6.89 -0.84
C ASP A 52 12.98 6.25 0.49
N GLU A 53 11.67 6.07 0.70
CA GLU A 53 11.10 5.39 1.89
C GLU A 53 10.91 3.88 1.69
N GLY A 54 11.36 3.33 0.56
CA GLY A 54 11.25 1.90 0.26
C GLY A 54 9.87 1.44 -0.23
N GLY A 55 8.90 2.35 -0.33
CA GLY A 55 7.58 2.09 -0.96
C GLY A 55 7.64 2.06 -2.48
N TYR A 56 6.64 1.46 -3.13
CA TYR A 56 6.51 1.49 -4.59
C TYR A 56 5.98 2.84 -5.08
N ALA A 57 6.49 3.31 -6.22
CA ALA A 57 6.04 4.55 -6.87
C ALA A 57 5.37 4.29 -8.24
N PRO A 58 4.19 3.64 -8.29
CA PRO A 58 3.45 3.45 -9.53
C PRO A 58 2.78 4.77 -9.97
N ASN A 59 2.54 4.90 -11.28
CA ASN A 59 1.71 5.99 -11.80
C ASN A 59 0.24 5.56 -11.75
N LEU A 60 -0.52 6.11 -10.80
CA LEU A 60 -1.93 5.82 -10.57
C LEU A 60 -2.77 7.05 -10.96
N GLY A 61 -3.95 6.81 -11.52
CA GLY A 61 -4.84 7.86 -12.02
C GLY A 61 -5.73 8.48 -10.95
N SER A 62 -5.86 7.88 -9.76
CA SER A 62 -6.65 8.41 -8.64
C SER A 62 -6.35 7.75 -7.29
N ASN A 63 -6.74 8.41 -6.19
CA ASN A 63 -6.71 7.84 -4.85
C ASN A 63 -7.54 6.54 -4.74
N ALA A 64 -8.68 6.47 -5.44
CA ALA A 64 -9.54 5.28 -5.44
C ALA A 64 -8.84 4.08 -6.08
N GLU A 65 -8.07 4.32 -7.15
CA GLU A 65 -7.26 3.27 -7.79
C GLU A 65 -6.15 2.78 -6.84
N ALA A 66 -5.49 3.70 -6.13
CA ALA A 66 -4.48 3.34 -5.13
C ALA A 66 -5.06 2.43 -4.04
N LEU A 67 -6.20 2.80 -3.46
CA LEU A 67 -6.89 2.00 -2.45
C LEU A 67 -7.34 0.65 -3.00
N ALA A 68 -7.81 0.59 -4.25
CA ALA A 68 -8.22 -0.67 -4.88
C ALA A 68 -7.02 -1.62 -5.08
N VAL A 69 -5.88 -1.09 -5.50
CA VAL A 69 -4.63 -1.87 -5.67
C VAL A 69 -4.12 -2.39 -4.31
N ILE A 70 -4.18 -1.56 -3.26
CA ILE A 70 -3.82 -1.97 -1.90
C ILE A 70 -4.77 -3.07 -1.39
N ALA A 71 -6.08 -2.91 -1.59
CA ALA A 71 -7.07 -3.91 -1.21
C ALA A 71 -6.82 -5.26 -1.92
N GLU A 72 -6.48 -5.23 -3.21
CA GLU A 72 -6.13 -6.42 -3.98
C GLU A 72 -4.87 -7.10 -3.43
N ALA A 73 -3.84 -6.33 -3.09
CA ALA A 73 -2.60 -6.84 -2.50
C ALA A 73 -2.80 -7.46 -1.11
N VAL A 74 -3.60 -6.81 -0.25
CA VAL A 74 -3.98 -7.31 1.08
C VAL A 74 -4.71 -8.64 0.96
N LYS A 75 -5.70 -8.73 0.08
CA LYS A 75 -6.43 -9.97 -0.19
C LYS A 75 -5.52 -11.07 -0.74
N ALA A 76 -4.62 -10.73 -1.66
CA ALA A 76 -3.66 -11.68 -2.23
C ALA A 76 -2.65 -12.21 -1.20
N ALA A 77 -2.37 -11.44 -0.15
CA ALA A 77 -1.56 -11.86 0.99
C ALA A 77 -2.33 -12.72 2.00
N GLY A 78 -3.65 -12.93 1.81
CA GLY A 78 -4.47 -13.77 2.69
C GLY A 78 -5.05 -13.02 3.90
N TYR A 79 -5.12 -11.70 3.84
CA TYR A 79 -5.64 -10.84 4.91
C TYR A 79 -6.92 -10.12 4.49
N GLU A 80 -7.70 -9.67 5.48
CA GLU A 80 -8.89 -8.85 5.27
C GLU A 80 -8.60 -7.36 5.51
N LEU A 81 -8.92 -6.51 4.52
CA LEU A 81 -8.80 -5.06 4.66
C LEU A 81 -9.89 -4.53 5.62
N GLY A 82 -9.51 -3.68 6.56
CA GLY A 82 -10.37 -3.15 7.63
C GLY A 82 -10.35 -3.98 8.91
N THR A 83 -10.03 -5.28 8.82
CA THR A 83 -9.96 -6.18 9.98
C THR A 83 -8.51 -6.49 10.35
N ASP A 84 -7.72 -7.01 9.41
CA ASP A 84 -6.33 -7.41 9.63
C ASP A 84 -5.35 -6.30 9.27
N ILE A 85 -5.65 -5.59 8.17
CA ILE A 85 -4.86 -4.48 7.63
C ILE A 85 -5.76 -3.27 7.42
N THR A 86 -5.41 -2.10 7.93
CA THR A 86 -6.09 -0.84 7.59
C THR A 86 -5.21 0.02 6.68
N PRO A 87 -5.78 0.69 5.66
CA PRO A 87 -5.04 1.70 4.93
C PRO A 87 -4.86 2.92 5.85
N GLY A 88 -3.61 3.39 5.96
CA GLY A 88 -3.28 4.65 6.60
C GLY A 88 -3.27 5.75 5.54
N ASP A 89 -4.20 6.67 5.65
CA ASP A 89 -4.00 8.04 5.19
C ASP A 89 -3.26 8.79 6.32
N GLY A 90 -2.26 9.60 6.01
CA GLY A 90 -1.52 10.39 7.01
C GLY A 90 -2.37 11.41 7.81
N LEU A 91 -3.70 11.26 7.83
CA LEU A 91 -4.69 12.16 8.42
C LEU A 91 -5.37 11.63 9.69
N ARG A 92 -5.04 10.41 10.16
CA ARG A 92 -5.37 10.03 11.53
C ARG A 92 -4.43 10.75 12.50
N SER A 93 -4.77 12.00 12.79
CA SER A 93 -4.38 12.68 14.01
C SER A 93 -4.78 11.79 15.19
N PHE A 94 -3.88 11.66 16.17
CA PHE A 94 -4.14 11.00 17.46
C PHE A 94 -5.45 11.46 18.10
#